data_AF-A0A2E4KLB5-F1
#
_entry.id   AF-A0A2E4KLB5-F1
#
_cell.length_a   1.000
_cell.length_b   1.000
_cell.length_c   1.000
_cell.angle_alpha   90.00
_cell.angle_beta   90.00
_cell.angle_gamma   90.00
#
_symmetry.space_group_name_H-M   'P 1'
#
loop_
_entity.id
_entity.type
_entity.pdbx_description
1 polymer ?
#
loop_
_entity_poly.entity_id
_entity_poly.type
_entity_poly.pdbx_seq_one_letter_code
_entity_poly.pdbx_strand_id
1 'polypeptide(L)'
;MPPAPVCSRAFTRKQWMLNLRSEPQRNATSEPRRRPRPQQKLPRGTLEMDVASAAETGVFFLFAAITLGGALGLIFAQRVAHSMLSLIFCFMAVSGIFILLGAEFLAAIQILVYLASVGLVVLFGIMLTRRQILEEDFE
;
A
#
# COMPACT_ATOMS: atom_id res chain seq x y z
N MET A 1 59.08 -21.35 24.62
CA MET A 1 58.41 -22.21 23.64
C MET A 1 57.03 -21.62 23.31
N PRO A 2 56.77 -21.24 22.04
CA PRO A 2 55.48 -20.79 21.48
C PRO A 2 54.57 -21.95 20.94
N PRO A 3 53.32 -21.69 20.47
CA PRO A 3 52.15 -22.58 20.57
C PRO A 3 51.52 -23.13 19.24
N ALA A 4 50.69 -24.20 19.35
CA ALA A 4 49.53 -24.73 18.53
C ALA A 4 49.64 -24.78 16.96
N PRO A 5 48.68 -25.27 16.09
CA PRO A 5 47.29 -25.81 16.26
C PRO A 5 46.80 -26.95 15.28
N VAL A 6 45.47 -27.22 15.28
CA VAL A 6 44.54 -27.73 14.21
C VAL A 6 44.39 -29.27 13.99
N CYS A 7 43.24 -29.97 14.11
CA CYS A 7 41.77 -29.81 13.94
C CYS A 7 41.18 -30.11 12.52
N SER A 8 40.50 -31.25 12.43
CA SER A 8 39.81 -31.95 11.33
C SER A 8 39.13 -31.14 10.21
N ARG A 9 39.45 -31.51 8.95
CA ARG A 9 38.60 -31.29 7.74
C ARG A 9 38.80 -32.42 6.73
N ALA A 10 37.87 -33.38 6.67
CA ALA A 10 37.89 -34.46 5.67
C ALA A 10 36.48 -34.75 5.14
N PHE A 11 35.86 -33.80 4.41
CA PHE A 11 34.61 -34.10 3.70
C PHE A 11 34.28 -33.08 2.59
N THR A 12 35.15 -32.87 1.61
CA THR A 12 34.76 -32.11 0.39
C THR A 12 35.83 -32.28 -0.70
N ARG A 13 35.91 -33.46 -1.33
CA ARG A 13 36.68 -33.55 -2.60
C ARG A 13 36.31 -34.68 -3.55
N LYS A 14 35.68 -35.77 -3.09
CA LYS A 14 35.43 -36.93 -3.97
C LYS A 14 34.12 -36.88 -4.77
N GLN A 15 33.16 -36.03 -4.39
CA GLN A 15 31.87 -35.90 -5.09
C GLN A 15 31.96 -35.13 -6.41
N TRP A 16 32.94 -34.25 -6.56
CA TRP A 16 33.08 -33.38 -7.73
C TRP A 16 33.57 -34.08 -9.00
N MET A 17 34.05 -35.33 -8.91
CA MET A 17 34.60 -36.06 -10.07
C MET A 17 33.63 -37.03 -10.74
N LEU A 18 32.49 -37.36 -10.10
CA LEU A 18 31.49 -38.29 -10.68
C LEU A 18 30.43 -37.59 -11.54
N ASN A 19 30.40 -36.25 -11.56
CA ASN A 19 29.41 -35.47 -12.31
C ASN A 19 29.92 -34.90 -13.65
N LEU A 20 31.09 -35.35 -14.14
CA LEU A 20 31.70 -34.89 -15.41
C LEU A 20 31.59 -35.92 -16.55
N ARG A 21 30.57 -36.79 -16.53
CA ARG A 21 30.37 -37.85 -17.53
C ARG A 21 28.93 -37.89 -18.04
N SER A 22 28.45 -36.80 -18.62
CA SER A 22 27.31 -36.80 -19.55
C SER A 22 27.57 -35.85 -20.71
N GLU A 23 27.36 -36.39 -21.90
CA GLU A 23 27.94 -36.02 -23.20
C GLU A 23 27.48 -34.67 -23.80
N PRO A 24 28.32 -34.06 -24.65
CA PRO A 24 27.98 -32.95 -25.54
C PRO A 24 27.43 -33.47 -26.90
N GLN A 25 26.16 -33.20 -27.21
CA GLN A 25 25.58 -33.47 -28.54
C GLN A 25 25.59 -32.21 -29.43
N ARG A 26 26.71 -32.09 -30.16
CA ARG A 26 26.86 -31.92 -31.61
C ARG A 26 25.88 -31.00 -32.39
N ASN A 27 26.51 -30.08 -33.11
CA ASN A 27 25.98 -29.09 -34.03
C ASN A 27 25.08 -29.59 -35.18
N ALA A 28 24.21 -28.65 -35.58
CA ALA A 28 23.72 -28.38 -36.93
C ALA A 28 22.62 -29.29 -37.51
N THR A 29 21.37 -28.94 -37.19
CA THR A 29 20.33 -28.82 -38.21
C THR A 29 19.89 -27.37 -38.28
N SER A 30 20.38 -26.70 -39.32
CA SER A 30 19.86 -25.44 -39.83
C SER A 30 18.39 -25.61 -40.25
N GLU A 31 17.48 -24.96 -39.53
CA GLU A 31 16.14 -24.67 -40.03
C GLU A 31 15.92 -23.16 -40.18
N PRO A 32 15.21 -22.70 -41.22
CA PRO A 32 15.15 -21.30 -41.60
C PRO A 32 14.17 -20.52 -40.71
N ARG A 33 14.73 -19.55 -39.99
CA ARG A 33 14.15 -18.25 -39.57
C ARG A 33 12.66 -18.02 -39.91
N ARG A 34 11.73 -18.60 -39.15
CA ARG A 34 10.36 -18.06 -39.07
C ARG A 34 10.40 -16.80 -38.20
N ARG A 35 10.42 -15.66 -38.89
CA ARG A 35 10.29 -14.34 -38.29
C ARG A 35 8.98 -14.25 -37.49
N PRO A 36 8.98 -13.54 -36.35
CA PRO A 36 7.78 -13.33 -35.56
C PRO A 36 6.77 -12.57 -36.43
N ARG A 37 5.55 -13.09 -36.57
CA ARG A 37 4.44 -12.23 -37.03
C ARG A 37 4.26 -11.17 -35.94
N PRO A 38 4.39 -9.87 -36.25
CA PRO A 38 3.75 -8.86 -35.42
C PRO A 38 2.26 -9.11 -35.58
N GLN A 39 1.66 -9.84 -34.66
CA GLN A 39 0.20 -9.86 -34.50
C GLN A 39 -0.14 -8.48 -33.94
N GLN A 40 -0.18 -7.51 -34.85
CA GLN A 40 -0.70 -6.17 -34.64
C GLN A 40 -2.22 -6.33 -34.47
N LYS A 41 -2.61 -6.90 -33.34
CA LYS A 41 -4.00 -6.92 -32.91
C LYS A 41 -4.31 -5.48 -32.53
N LEU A 42 -4.97 -4.80 -33.46
CA LEU A 42 -5.52 -3.46 -33.34
C LEU A 42 -6.06 -3.25 -31.91
N PRO A 43 -5.58 -2.24 -31.15
CA PRO A 43 -6.14 -1.95 -29.84
C PRO A 43 -7.50 -1.28 -30.07
N ARG A 44 -8.52 -2.09 -30.34
CA ARG A 44 -9.92 -1.65 -30.38
C ARG A 44 -10.52 -1.52 -28.98
N GLY A 45 -9.67 -1.58 -27.95
CA GLY A 45 -9.98 -1.36 -26.54
C GLY A 45 -9.14 -0.24 -25.90
N THR A 46 -8.53 0.65 -26.69
CA THR A 46 -7.84 1.82 -26.11
C THR A 46 -8.81 2.71 -25.34
N LEU A 47 -10.08 2.79 -25.73
CA LEU A 47 -11.08 3.54 -24.97
C LEU A 47 -11.40 2.87 -23.62
N GLU A 48 -11.43 1.54 -23.54
CA GLU A 48 -11.71 0.80 -22.29
C GLU A 48 -10.52 0.84 -21.31
N MET A 49 -9.27 0.81 -21.80
CA MET A 49 -8.07 0.93 -20.94
C MET A 49 -7.79 2.38 -20.51
N ASP A 50 -8.18 3.37 -21.31
CA ASP A 50 -8.09 4.80 -20.96
C ASP A 50 -9.19 5.19 -19.97
N VAL A 51 -10.44 4.71 -20.16
CA VAL A 51 -11.53 4.97 -19.20
C VAL A 51 -11.32 4.27 -17.87
N ALA A 52 -10.77 3.04 -17.84
CA ALA A 52 -10.46 2.37 -16.57
C ALA A 52 -9.37 3.14 -15.79
N SER A 53 -8.26 3.48 -16.44
CA SER A 53 -7.16 4.23 -15.79
C SER A 53 -7.52 5.68 -15.47
N ALA A 54 -8.31 6.35 -16.33
CA ALA A 54 -8.86 7.67 -16.06
C ALA A 54 -9.91 7.64 -14.95
N ALA A 55 -10.69 6.56 -14.83
CA ALA A 55 -11.63 6.37 -13.72
C ALA A 55 -10.88 6.15 -12.41
N GLU A 56 -9.84 5.30 -12.38
CA GLU A 56 -8.99 5.11 -11.20
C GLU A 56 -8.36 6.43 -10.74
N THR A 57 -7.79 7.19 -11.68
CA THR A 57 -7.17 8.49 -11.39
C THR A 57 -8.22 9.52 -10.97
N GLY A 58 -9.37 9.56 -11.64
CA GLY A 58 -10.48 10.46 -11.31
C GLY A 58 -11.07 10.20 -9.93
N VAL A 59 -11.27 8.93 -9.57
CA VAL A 59 -11.76 8.52 -8.25
C VAL A 59 -10.71 8.82 -7.19
N PHE A 60 -9.43 8.57 -7.45
CA PHE A 60 -8.34 8.96 -6.53
C PHE A 60 -8.35 10.47 -6.25
N PHE A 61 -8.39 11.31 -7.29
CA PHE A 61 -8.44 12.76 -7.12
C PHE A 61 -9.71 13.21 -6.40
N LEU A 62 -10.85 12.57 -6.67
CA LEU A 62 -12.10 12.84 -5.97
C LEU A 62 -11.98 12.55 -4.46
N PHE A 63 -11.50 11.36 -4.08
CA PHE A 63 -11.29 11.02 -2.67
C PHE A 63 -10.22 11.89 -2.01
N ALA A 64 -9.15 12.25 -2.73
CA ALA A 64 -8.12 13.17 -2.22
C ALA A 64 -8.69 14.57 -1.97
N ALA A 65 -9.46 15.12 -2.91
CA ALA A 65 -10.13 16.41 -2.75
C ALA A 65 -11.14 16.39 -1.60
N ILE A 66 -11.91 15.31 -1.46
CA ILE A 66 -12.83 15.09 -0.34
C ILE A 66 -12.07 15.06 1.00
N THR A 67 -10.93 14.36 1.05
CA THR A 67 -10.09 14.29 2.24
C THR A 67 -9.56 15.66 2.64
N LEU A 68 -9.03 16.44 1.68
CA LEU A 68 -8.61 17.81 1.93
C LEU A 68 -9.77 18.69 2.37
N GLY A 69 -10.92 18.61 1.70
CA GLY A 69 -12.12 19.36 2.05
C GLY A 69 -12.61 19.05 3.48
N GLY A 70 -12.59 17.78 3.89
CA GLY A 70 -12.91 17.35 5.25
C GLY A 70 -11.88 17.82 6.27
N ALA A 71 -10.58 17.81 5.94
CA ALA A 71 -9.54 18.34 6.82
C ALA A 71 -9.63 19.87 6.99
N LEU A 72 -9.96 20.61 5.94
CA LEU A 72 -10.23 22.05 6.04
C LEU A 72 -11.52 22.30 6.84
N GLY A 73 -12.58 21.54 6.58
CA GLY A 73 -13.84 21.61 7.32
C GLY A 73 -13.69 21.32 8.82
N LEU A 74 -12.80 20.40 9.19
CA LEU A 74 -12.42 20.10 10.56
C LEU A 74 -11.86 21.33 11.28
N ILE A 75 -10.93 22.05 10.64
CA ILE A 75 -10.23 23.21 11.22
C ILE A 75 -11.13 24.46 11.24
N PHE A 76 -11.92 24.69 10.20
CA PHE A 76 -12.76 25.88 10.07
C PHE A 76 -14.11 25.78 10.81
N ALA A 77 -14.51 24.59 11.27
CA ALA A 77 -15.79 24.40 11.94
C ALA A 77 -15.84 25.11 13.30
N GLN A 78 -16.70 26.14 13.41
CA GLN A 78 -16.93 26.87 14.66
C GLN A 78 -17.73 26.09 15.71
N ARG A 79 -18.45 25.05 15.28
CA ARG A 79 -19.20 24.17 16.18
C ARG A 79 -18.49 22.83 16.26
N VAL A 80 -18.18 22.41 17.48
CA VAL A 80 -17.51 21.13 17.77
C VAL A 80 -18.23 19.95 17.12
N ALA A 81 -19.56 19.93 17.15
CA ALA A 81 -20.35 18.88 16.49
C ALA A 81 -20.07 18.78 14.97
N HIS A 82 -19.95 19.92 14.28
CA HIS A 82 -19.65 19.95 12.86
C HIS A 82 -18.19 19.55 12.58
N SER A 83 -17.27 19.99 13.43
CA SER A 83 -15.86 19.61 13.35
C SER A 83 -15.69 18.09 13.46
N MET A 84 -16.37 17.45 14.41
CA MET A 84 -16.36 16.00 14.61
C MET A 84 -16.93 15.22 13.42
N LEU A 85 -18.05 15.67 12.83
CA LEU A 85 -18.61 15.05 11.62
C LEU A 85 -17.62 15.14 10.44
N SER A 86 -16.93 16.27 10.30
CA SER A 86 -15.90 16.45 9.27
C SER A 86 -14.70 15.52 9.47
N LEU A 87 -14.31 15.26 10.73
CA LEU A 87 -13.25 14.30 11.06
C LEU A 87 -13.58 12.87 10.59
N ILE A 88 -14.79 12.40 10.91
CA ILE A 88 -15.26 11.07 10.53
C ILE A 88 -15.27 10.92 9.01
N PHE A 89 -15.76 11.94 8.31
CA PHE A 89 -15.80 11.96 6.85
C PHE A 89 -14.40 11.95 6.23
N CYS A 90 -13.45 12.68 6.83
CA CYS A 90 -12.04 12.66 6.43
C CYS A 90 -11.43 11.26 6.56
N PHE A 91 -11.61 10.57 7.69
CA PHE A 91 -11.08 9.21 7.87
C PHE A 91 -11.74 8.18 6.94
N MET A 92 -13.04 8.32 6.66
CA MET A 92 -13.73 7.50 5.66
C MET A 92 -13.13 7.69 4.27
N ALA A 93 -12.86 8.93 3.87
CA ALA A 93 -12.23 9.22 2.59
C ALA A 93 -10.82 8.64 2.48
N VAL A 94 -10.01 8.74 3.55
CA VAL A 94 -8.67 8.11 3.63
C VAL A 94 -8.76 6.58 3.52
N SER A 95 -9.73 5.95 4.18
CA SER A 95 -9.96 4.50 4.04
C SER A 95 -10.29 4.12 2.60
N GLY A 96 -11.12 4.92 1.90
CA GLY A 96 -11.39 4.76 0.47
C GLY A 96 -10.13 4.83 -0.39
N ILE A 97 -9.21 5.75 -0.08
CA ILE A 97 -7.90 5.85 -0.76
C ILE A 97 -7.10 4.55 -0.55
N PHE A 98 -7.06 3.99 0.66
CA PHE A 98 -6.36 2.72 0.89
C PHE A 98 -6.96 1.53 0.14
N ILE A 99 -8.28 1.49 -0.05
CA ILE A 99 -8.94 0.48 -0.89
C ILE A 99 -8.50 0.64 -2.35
N LEU A 100 -8.46 1.87 -2.87
CA LEU A 100 -7.98 2.15 -4.23
C LEU A 100 -6.51 1.73 -4.45
N LEU A 101 -5.67 1.85 -3.43
CA LEU A 101 -4.27 1.43 -3.49
C LEU A 101 -4.10 -0.10 -3.39
N GLY A 102 -5.19 -0.87 -3.26
CA GLY A 102 -5.14 -2.32 -3.03
C GLY A 102 -4.65 -2.72 -1.63
N ALA A 103 -4.66 -1.77 -0.68
CA ALA A 103 -4.19 -1.98 0.69
C ALA A 103 -5.37 -2.29 1.64
N GLU A 104 -6.10 -3.37 1.38
CA GLU A 104 -7.35 -3.71 2.10
C GLU A 104 -7.15 -3.89 3.61
N PHE A 105 -6.05 -4.54 4.01
CA PHE A 105 -5.70 -4.71 5.43
C PHE A 105 -5.47 -3.36 6.12
N LEU A 106 -4.80 -2.43 5.44
CA LEU A 106 -4.53 -1.10 5.97
C LEU A 106 -5.82 -0.27 6.04
N ALA A 107 -6.71 -0.40 5.05
CA ALA A 107 -8.02 0.20 5.06
C ALA A 107 -8.88 -0.30 6.24
N ALA A 108 -8.83 -1.60 6.55
CA ALA A 108 -9.52 -2.17 7.70
C ALA A 108 -8.96 -1.63 9.02
N ILE A 109 -7.64 -1.56 9.18
CA ILE A 109 -6.99 -0.95 10.34
C ILE A 109 -7.37 0.53 10.47
N GLN A 110 -7.48 1.26 9.36
CA GLN A 110 -7.89 2.67 9.36
C GLN A 110 -9.26 2.85 10.00
N ILE A 111 -10.22 1.99 9.66
CA ILE A 111 -11.57 2.05 10.24
C ILE A 111 -11.55 1.58 11.70
N LEU A 112 -10.93 0.43 11.98
CA LEU A 112 -10.97 -0.16 13.32
C LEU A 112 -10.18 0.65 14.36
N VAL A 113 -9.01 1.17 14.00
CA VAL A 113 -8.14 1.86 14.94
C VAL A 113 -8.36 3.36 14.91
N TYR A 114 -8.33 4.00 13.75
CA TYR A 114 -8.45 5.47 13.69
C TYR A 114 -9.88 5.95 13.86
N LEU A 115 -10.85 5.37 13.17
CA LEU A 115 -12.24 5.83 13.29
C LEU A 115 -12.87 5.41 14.63
N ALA A 116 -12.73 4.14 15.01
CA ALA A 116 -13.43 3.60 16.19
C ALA A 116 -12.65 3.73 17.51
N SER A 117 -11.32 3.66 17.53
CA SER A 117 -10.55 3.70 18.77
C SER A 117 -10.02 5.09 19.07
N VAL A 118 -9.09 5.58 18.24
CA VAL A 118 -8.47 6.91 18.42
C VAL A 118 -9.48 8.03 18.23
N GLY A 119 -10.33 7.93 17.20
CA GLY A 119 -11.35 8.92 16.85
C GLY A 119 -12.35 9.12 17.98
N LEU A 120 -13.01 8.05 18.45
CA LEU A 120 -13.94 8.15 19.58
C LEU A 120 -13.27 8.70 20.85
N VAL A 121 -12.03 8.28 21.17
CA VAL A 121 -11.30 8.81 22.34
C VAL A 121 -11.07 10.32 22.21
N VAL A 122 -10.65 10.80 21.05
CA VAL A 122 -10.49 12.24 20.79
C VAL A 122 -11.84 12.96 20.88
N LEU A 123 -12.91 12.38 20.31
CA LEU A 123 -14.26 12.94 20.38
C LEU A 123 -14.73 13.08 21.85
N PHE A 124 -14.52 12.05 22.66
CA PHE A 124 -14.82 12.09 24.09
C PHE A 124 -13.98 13.14 24.82
N GLY A 125 -12.68 13.23 24.53
CA GLY A 125 -11.79 14.24 25.10
C GLY A 125 -12.26 15.67 24.83
N ILE A 126 -12.59 15.98 23.57
CA ILE A 126 -13.07 17.32 23.20
C ILE A 126 -14.41 17.64 23.87
N MET A 127 -15.32 16.66 23.99
CA MET A 127 -16.59 16.86 24.70
C MET A 127 -16.39 17.14 26.20
N LEU A 128 -15.47 16.43 26.86
CA LEU A 128 -15.17 16.63 28.27
C LEU A 128 -14.49 17.99 28.51
N THR A 129 -13.48 18.33 27.72
CA THR A 129 -12.74 19.61 27.86
C THR A 129 -13.63 20.82 27.60
N ARG A 130 -14.56 20.75 26.63
CA ARG A 130 -15.47 21.88 26.35
C ARG A 130 -16.36 22.24 27.54
N ARG A 131 -16.73 21.28 28.39
CA ARG A 131 -17.55 21.56 29.58
C ARG A 131 -16.78 22.26 30.68
N GLN A 132 -15.47 21.99 30.82
CA GLN A 132 -14.65 22.52 31.92
C GLN A 132 -14.37 24.03 31.77
N ILE A 133 -14.19 24.50 30.53
CA ILE A 133 -13.81 25.91 30.26
C ILE A 133 -14.95 26.90 30.57
N LEU A 134 -16.21 26.43 30.67
CA LEU A 134 -17.37 27.31 30.89
C LEU A 134 -17.65 27.59 32.37
N GLU A 135 -17.02 26.85 33.29
CA GLU A 135 -17.29 26.93 34.74
C GLU A 135 -16.24 27.79 35.49
N GLU A 136 -15.09 28.09 34.87
CA GLU A 136 -13.99 28.84 35.51
C GLU A 136 -14.06 30.37 35.33
N ASP A 137 -15.14 30.89 34.72
CA ASP A 137 -15.40 32.33 34.53
C ASP A 137 -16.42 32.91 35.54
N PHE A 138 -16.75 32.18 36.62
CA PHE A 138 -17.74 32.61 37.64
C PHE A 138 -17.19 32.83 39.06
N GLU A 139 -15.87 32.96 39.24
CA GLU A 139 -15.26 33.55 40.45
C GLU A 139 -14.50 34.84 40.15
#